data_AF-A0A2U1CEQ7-F1
#
_entry.id   AF-A0A2U1CEQ7-F1
#
_cell.length_a   1.000
_cell.length_b   1.000
_cell.length_c   1.000
_cell.angle_alpha   90.00
_cell.angle_beta   90.00
_cell.angle_gamma   90.00
#
_symmetry.space_group_name_H-M   'P 1'
#
loop_
_entity.id
_entity.type
_entity.pdbx_description
1 polymer ?
#
loop_
_entity_poly.entity_id
_entity_poly.type
_entity_poly.pdbx_seq_one_letter_code
_entity_poly.pdbx_strand_id
1 'polypeptide(L)'
;MAELVYDKTGRLLFTKEMKEEYTLLVPQMLPMHFAMLVRVIQTMGYKVEMLNTSGKSIVDYGQKYVHNDACYPAILVIGQLIDAVKSGKYDPHKVALVITQTGGGCRASNYIHMLRKALEKADLAYVPVISVNMSGLEKNPGFTLTLPFIRKALYAVFYGDLIMNVSNQVRPYEITPGDTERAIQACMDFLLDDMGRGKGMSYKSMVANFDRIIDRFQAIPVTGEEKVRVGVVGEIYVKYSPLGNNSLEQFLLSEGAEPVVPGLTDFVIFKIYNRDVDVDLYGGKWIKQKFCQIFAGYIKKYQRAMIDALNRSGRFRAPGDFDELHHYIKGYLGDGNKMGEGWLLTAEMLELIHTGVPNIVCTQPFGCLPNHIVGKGMIRKLKDDYPWSNIVAIDYDPGATKINQENRIKLMLANARTLARQHEAQVSGGAEGASPARETAGAVG
;
A
#
# COMPACT_ATOMS: atom_id res chain seq x y z
N MET A 1 15.42 -14.62 32.07
CA MET A 1 16.18 -13.83 31.08
C MET A 1 16.64 -14.81 30.04
N ALA A 2 16.03 -14.73 28.87
CA ALA A 2 16.42 -15.54 27.72
C ALA A 2 17.92 -15.35 27.42
N GLU A 3 18.63 -16.45 27.19
CA GLU A 3 20.03 -16.42 26.80
C GLU A 3 20.19 -15.93 25.35
N LEU A 4 21.25 -15.16 25.08
CA LEU A 4 21.58 -14.73 23.72
C LEU A 4 22.21 -15.90 22.96
N VAL A 5 21.45 -16.46 22.02
CA VAL A 5 21.90 -17.57 21.18
C VAL A 5 22.26 -17.06 19.78
N TYR A 6 23.46 -17.39 19.31
CA TYR A 6 23.94 -17.01 17.99
C TYR A 6 24.00 -18.22 17.06
N ASP A 7 23.69 -18.03 15.78
CA ASP A 7 23.92 -19.07 14.77
C ASP A 7 25.38 -19.11 14.29
N LYS A 8 25.69 -20.04 13.38
CA LYS A 8 27.03 -20.26 12.83
C LYS A 8 27.62 -19.04 12.12
N THR A 9 26.80 -18.05 11.76
CA THR A 9 27.22 -16.82 11.10
C THR A 9 27.42 -15.66 12.07
N GLY A 10 27.26 -15.90 13.38
CA GLY A 10 27.30 -14.86 14.40
C GLY A 10 26.02 -14.02 14.48
N ARG A 11 24.93 -14.45 13.84
CA ARG A 11 23.63 -13.75 13.89
C ARG A 11 22.89 -14.14 15.17
N LEU A 12 22.45 -13.12 15.93
CA LEU A 12 21.61 -13.30 17.10
C LEU A 12 20.23 -13.85 16.71
N LEU A 13 19.82 -14.94 17.34
CA LEU A 13 18.55 -15.62 17.11
C LEU A 13 17.48 -15.16 18.11
N PHE A 14 16.27 -14.98 17.61
CA PHE A 14 15.10 -14.87 18.48
C PHE A 14 14.67 -16.26 18.96
N THR A 15 14.86 -16.56 20.24
CA THR A 15 14.64 -17.90 20.84
C THR A 15 13.21 -18.12 21.32
N LYS A 16 12.88 -19.35 21.73
CA LYS A 16 11.54 -19.68 22.27
C LYS A 16 11.28 -18.98 23.60
N GLU A 17 12.30 -18.80 24.41
CA GLU A 17 12.24 -18.09 25.70
C GLU A 17 11.97 -16.59 25.46
N MET A 18 12.60 -16.01 24.44
CA MET A 18 12.36 -14.63 24.03
C MET A 18 10.91 -14.40 23.59
N LYS A 19 10.21 -15.40 23.05
CA LYS A 19 8.79 -15.29 22.71
C LYS A 19 7.93 -14.90 23.92
N GLU A 20 8.24 -15.46 25.09
CA GLU A 20 7.48 -15.23 26.32
C GLU A 20 7.92 -13.93 27.02
N GLU A 21 9.21 -13.57 26.92
CA GLU A 21 9.79 -12.44 27.65
C GLU A 21 9.79 -11.10 26.87
N TYR A 22 9.95 -11.12 25.54
CA TYR A 22 10.27 -9.93 24.73
C TYR A 22 9.05 -9.33 24.04
N THR A 23 9.08 -8.01 23.85
CA THR A 23 8.12 -7.28 23.00
C THR A 23 8.69 -7.10 21.59
N LEU A 24 7.93 -7.55 20.58
CA LEU A 24 8.23 -7.35 19.17
C LEU A 24 7.80 -5.94 18.73
N LEU A 25 8.72 -5.16 18.17
CA LEU A 25 8.44 -3.85 17.59
C LEU A 25 8.36 -3.96 16.07
N VAL A 26 7.22 -3.53 15.50
CA VAL A 26 6.93 -3.61 14.07
C VAL A 26 6.82 -2.19 13.51
N PRO A 27 7.56 -1.82 12.44
CA PRO A 27 7.45 -0.51 11.81
C PRO A 27 6.10 -0.37 11.10
N GLN A 28 5.61 0.86 10.98
CA GLN A 28 4.30 1.14 10.39
C GLN A 28 4.39 1.48 8.89
N MET A 29 3.41 1.00 8.12
CA MET A 29 3.19 1.40 6.73
C MET A 29 1.70 1.57 6.41
N LEU A 30 0.91 0.52 6.61
CA LEU A 30 -0.54 0.51 6.36
C LEU A 30 -1.28 0.35 7.70
N PRO A 31 -1.76 1.43 8.33
CA PRO A 31 -2.20 1.36 9.72
C PRO A 31 -3.32 0.37 10.01
N MET A 32 -4.35 0.32 9.17
CA MET A 32 -5.49 -0.58 9.34
C MET A 32 -5.07 -2.04 9.10
N HIS A 33 -4.37 -2.31 8.01
CA HIS A 33 -3.87 -3.64 7.68
C HIS A 33 -2.94 -4.17 8.76
N PHE A 34 -1.96 -3.37 9.18
CA PHE A 34 -0.95 -3.79 10.13
C PHE A 34 -1.52 -3.91 11.54
N ALA A 35 -2.50 -3.09 11.94
CA ALA A 35 -3.20 -3.28 13.20
C ALA A 35 -3.89 -4.66 13.28
N MET A 36 -4.57 -5.07 12.20
CA MET A 36 -5.14 -6.43 12.10
C MET A 36 -4.07 -7.52 12.11
N LEU A 37 -2.97 -7.35 11.37
CA LEU A 37 -1.85 -8.30 11.37
C LEU A 37 -1.21 -8.45 12.76
N VAL A 38 -0.96 -7.33 13.45
CA VAL A 38 -0.43 -7.29 14.81
C VAL A 38 -1.37 -8.02 15.76
N ARG A 39 -2.68 -7.79 15.66
CA ARG A 39 -3.66 -8.54 16.45
C ARG A 39 -3.61 -10.04 16.17
N VAL A 40 -3.49 -10.44 14.91
CA VAL A 40 -3.34 -11.86 14.55
C VAL A 40 -2.06 -12.46 15.17
N ILE A 41 -0.94 -11.73 15.14
CA ILE A 41 0.32 -12.15 15.77
C ILE A 41 0.15 -12.28 17.30
N GLN A 42 -0.58 -11.37 17.94
CA GLN A 42 -0.89 -11.47 19.38
C GLN A 42 -1.67 -12.75 19.70
N THR A 43 -2.63 -13.17 18.85
CA THR A 43 -3.37 -14.44 19.06
C THR A 43 -2.48 -15.69 18.96
N MET A 44 -1.26 -15.57 18.44
CA MET A 44 -0.26 -16.66 18.40
C MET A 44 0.66 -16.68 19.63
N GLY A 45 0.40 -15.80 20.60
CA GLY A 45 1.12 -15.72 21.87
C GLY A 45 2.38 -14.85 21.82
N TYR A 46 2.50 -13.93 20.87
CA TYR A 46 3.60 -12.95 20.84
C TYR A 46 3.16 -11.63 21.48
N LYS A 47 4.04 -11.01 22.26
CA LYS A 47 3.89 -9.61 22.65
C LYS A 47 4.38 -8.75 21.49
N VAL A 48 3.49 -8.00 20.85
CA VAL A 48 3.83 -7.21 19.66
C VAL A 48 3.15 -5.85 19.68
N GLU A 49 3.92 -4.83 19.35
CA GLU A 49 3.48 -3.44 19.23
C GLU A 49 3.85 -2.87 17.85
N MET A 50 2.91 -2.14 17.27
CA MET A 50 3.10 -1.38 16.04
C MET A 50 3.61 0.02 16.38
N LEU A 51 4.67 0.45 15.71
CA LEU A 51 5.26 1.77 15.91
C LEU A 51 4.47 2.83 15.13
N ASN A 52 3.59 3.55 15.83
CA ASN A 52 2.85 4.69 15.27
C ASN A 52 3.58 6.04 15.49
N THR A 53 4.88 5.99 15.74
CA THR A 53 5.69 7.19 15.96
C THR A 53 5.94 7.93 14.65
N SER A 54 6.02 9.25 14.75
CA SER A 54 6.37 10.15 13.65
C SER A 54 7.31 11.23 14.18
N GLY A 55 7.97 11.97 13.28
CA GLY A 55 8.78 13.13 13.65
C GLY A 55 10.21 13.07 13.15
N LYS A 56 10.93 14.17 13.39
CA LYS A 56 12.28 14.39 12.86
C LYS A 56 13.32 13.43 13.46
N SER A 57 13.16 13.01 14.72
CA SER A 57 14.11 12.11 15.39
C SER A 57 14.31 10.79 14.63
N ILE A 58 13.23 10.27 14.03
CA ILE A 58 13.26 9.08 13.18
C ILE A 58 14.20 9.28 11.99
N VAL A 59 14.08 10.42 11.29
CA VAL A 59 14.93 10.76 10.14
C VAL A 59 16.38 10.92 10.60
N ASP A 60 16.60 11.64 11.71
CA ASP A 60 17.93 11.91 12.25
C ASP A 60 18.64 10.60 12.67
N TYR A 61 17.95 9.67 13.33
CA TYR A 61 18.48 8.35 13.67
C TYR A 61 18.76 7.50 12.42
N GLY A 62 17.86 7.55 11.44
CA GLY A 62 18.06 6.91 10.14
C GLY A 62 19.34 7.41 9.46
N GLN A 63 19.52 8.72 9.32
CA GLN A 63 20.70 9.33 8.71
C GLN A 63 21.99 9.07 9.52
N LYS A 64 21.89 8.99 10.85
CA LYS A 64 23.04 8.74 11.71
C LYS A 64 23.60 7.33 11.56
N TYR A 65 22.74 6.32 11.47
CA TYR A 65 23.17 4.90 11.55
C TYR A 65 23.10 4.16 10.21
N VAL A 66 22.23 4.58 9.29
CA VAL A 66 22.12 4.03 7.94
C VAL A 66 23.01 4.81 6.98
N HIS A 67 23.51 4.14 5.94
CA HIS A 67 24.29 4.81 4.90
C HIS A 67 23.44 5.81 4.12
N ASN A 68 23.97 7.00 3.83
CA ASN A 68 23.23 8.08 3.14
C ASN A 68 22.73 7.70 1.73
N ASP A 69 23.45 6.82 1.02
CA ASP A 69 23.00 6.27 -0.28
C ASP A 69 21.94 5.16 -0.18
N ALA A 70 21.44 4.87 1.03
CA ALA A 70 20.28 4.00 1.18
C ALA A 70 19.02 4.69 0.67
N CYS A 71 18.05 3.90 0.21
CA CYS A 71 16.77 4.48 -0.19
C CYS A 71 16.02 5.04 1.03
N TYR A 72 15.27 6.12 0.83
CA TYR A 72 14.63 6.83 1.93
C TYR A 72 13.73 5.96 2.85
N PRO A 73 12.98 4.96 2.34
CA PRO A 73 12.24 4.04 3.20
C PRO A 73 13.13 3.22 4.14
N ALA A 74 14.36 2.88 3.74
CA ALA A 74 15.32 2.19 4.61
C ALA A 74 15.71 3.09 5.79
N ILE A 75 15.99 4.37 5.49
CA ILE A 75 16.34 5.39 6.49
C ILE A 75 15.19 5.53 7.49
N LEU A 76 13.96 5.66 7.01
CA LEU A 76 12.78 5.83 7.87
C LEU A 76 12.47 4.57 8.71
N VAL A 77 12.43 3.39 8.11
CA VAL A 77 12.08 2.15 8.81
C VAL A 77 13.13 1.81 9.88
N ILE A 78 14.42 1.87 9.53
CA ILE A 78 15.50 1.58 10.48
C ILE A 78 15.58 2.68 11.54
N GLY A 79 15.44 3.95 11.13
CA GLY A 79 15.37 5.08 12.05
C GLY A 79 14.24 4.94 13.06
N GLN A 80 13.05 4.53 12.63
CA GLN A 80 11.87 4.36 13.49
C GLN A 80 12.10 3.25 14.53
N LEU A 81 12.73 2.15 14.12
CA LEU A 81 13.06 1.05 15.02
C LEU A 81 14.11 1.46 16.06
N ILE A 82 15.18 2.16 15.65
CA ILE A 82 16.23 2.62 16.58
C ILE A 82 15.69 3.70 17.53
N ASP A 83 14.90 4.64 17.01
CA ASP A 83 14.22 5.68 17.79
C ASP A 83 13.34 5.04 18.89
N ALA A 84 12.56 4.01 18.54
CA ALA A 84 11.75 3.29 19.50
C ALA A 84 12.58 2.64 20.61
N VAL A 85 13.67 1.93 20.28
CA VAL A 85 14.55 1.32 21.31
C VAL A 85 15.21 2.38 22.20
N LYS A 86 15.59 3.54 21.65
CA LYS A 86 16.24 4.63 22.40
C LYS A 86 15.26 5.59 23.09
N SER A 87 13.95 5.43 22.89
CA SER A 87 12.93 6.33 23.43
C SER A 87 12.77 6.29 24.97
N GLY A 88 13.31 5.25 25.63
CA GLY A 88 13.09 5.00 27.05
C GLY A 88 11.73 4.36 27.40
N LYS A 89 10.84 4.20 26.42
CA LYS A 89 9.54 3.51 26.61
C LYS A 89 9.70 2.00 26.79
N TYR A 90 10.75 1.41 26.22
CA TYR A 90 10.99 -0.02 26.21
C TYR A 90 12.30 -0.37 26.92
N ASP A 91 12.37 -1.56 27.50
CA ASP A 91 13.61 -2.16 27.97
C ASP A 91 14.38 -2.74 26.76
N PRO A 92 15.55 -2.20 26.37
CA PRO A 92 16.32 -2.69 25.23
C PRO A 92 16.71 -4.16 25.33
N HIS A 93 16.77 -4.74 26.54
CA HIS A 93 17.08 -6.16 26.75
C HIS A 93 15.85 -7.08 26.69
N LYS A 94 14.66 -6.52 26.46
CA LYS A 94 13.39 -7.25 26.31
C LYS A 94 12.61 -6.80 25.09
N VAL A 95 13.31 -6.36 24.04
CA VAL A 95 12.70 -6.04 22.75
C VAL A 95 13.37 -6.80 21.62
N ALA A 96 12.57 -7.12 20.61
CA ALA A 96 13.06 -7.61 19.33
C ALA A 96 12.46 -6.76 18.21
N LEU A 97 13.23 -6.56 17.13
CA LEU A 97 12.81 -5.75 16.00
C LEU A 97 12.32 -6.65 14.88
N VAL A 98 11.18 -6.32 14.28
CA VAL A 98 10.58 -7.08 13.19
C VAL A 98 10.65 -6.27 11.91
N ILE A 99 11.12 -6.88 10.83
CA ILE A 99 11.16 -6.23 9.52
C ILE A 99 10.77 -7.22 8.43
N THR A 100 10.05 -6.73 7.42
CA THR A 100 9.70 -7.53 6.25
C THR A 100 10.90 -7.68 5.33
N GLN A 101 11.02 -8.84 4.68
CA GLN A 101 12.06 -9.09 3.70
C GLN A 101 11.43 -9.72 2.46
N THR A 102 11.47 -8.98 1.35
CA THR A 102 10.79 -9.39 0.10
C THR A 102 11.55 -10.43 -0.70
N GLY A 103 12.87 -10.54 -0.53
CA GLY A 103 13.71 -11.49 -1.26
C GLY A 103 13.75 -11.23 -2.78
N GLY A 104 13.52 -9.98 -3.21
CA GLY A 104 13.64 -9.51 -4.59
C GLY A 104 14.93 -8.70 -4.84
N GLY A 105 15.08 -8.14 -6.04
CA GLY A 105 16.27 -7.40 -6.44
C GLY A 105 16.31 -5.92 -6.03
N CYS A 106 15.38 -5.42 -5.20
CA CYS A 106 15.44 -4.07 -4.64
C CYS A 106 16.13 -4.05 -3.26
N ARG A 107 16.44 -2.84 -2.76
CA ARG A 107 17.13 -2.66 -1.47
C ARG A 107 16.36 -3.21 -0.26
N ALA A 108 15.03 -3.37 -0.35
CA ALA A 108 14.21 -3.94 0.72
C ALA A 108 14.73 -5.31 1.22
N SER A 109 15.27 -6.13 0.32
CA SER A 109 15.88 -7.43 0.69
C SER A 109 17.10 -7.29 1.61
N ASN A 110 17.75 -6.13 1.59
CA ASN A 110 18.95 -5.81 2.37
C ASN A 110 18.67 -4.99 3.63
N TYR A 111 17.44 -4.54 3.86
CA TYR A 111 17.12 -3.71 5.04
C TYR A 111 17.50 -4.39 6.34
N ILE A 112 17.34 -5.72 6.42
CA ILE A 112 17.69 -6.48 7.61
C ILE A 112 19.19 -6.45 7.93
N HIS A 113 20.04 -6.53 6.90
CA HIS A 113 21.49 -6.41 7.07
C HIS A 113 21.89 -4.98 7.43
N MET A 114 21.24 -3.99 6.80
CA MET A 114 21.43 -2.57 7.13
C MET A 114 21.03 -2.27 8.57
N LEU A 115 19.91 -2.84 9.04
CA LEU A 115 19.41 -2.70 10.40
C LEU A 115 20.42 -3.27 11.40
N ARG A 116 20.93 -4.49 11.19
CA ARG A 116 21.93 -5.08 12.10
C ARG A 116 23.20 -4.23 12.19
N LYS A 117 23.72 -3.76 11.05
CA LYS A 117 24.87 -2.84 11.02
C LYS A 117 24.57 -1.52 11.73
N ALA A 118 23.34 -1.02 11.61
CA ALA A 118 22.90 0.19 12.29
C ALA A 118 22.80 -0.02 13.81
N LEU A 119 22.33 -1.19 14.25
CA LEU A 119 22.27 -1.58 15.67
C LEU A 119 23.68 -1.72 16.27
N GLU A 120 24.62 -2.35 15.56
CA GLU A 120 26.03 -2.41 15.99
C GLU A 120 26.61 -1.01 16.23
N LYS A 121 26.42 -0.09 15.28
CA LYS A 121 26.87 1.31 15.41
C LYS A 121 26.15 2.09 16.52
N ALA A 122 24.98 1.63 16.94
CA ALA A 122 24.17 2.28 17.95
C ALA A 122 24.36 1.67 19.36
N ASP A 123 25.32 0.73 19.49
CA ASP A 123 25.59 -0.09 20.67
C ASP A 123 24.39 -0.96 21.09
N LEU A 124 23.62 -1.45 20.12
CA LEU A 124 22.40 -2.24 20.28
C LEU A 124 22.48 -3.62 19.60
N ALA A 125 23.69 -4.13 19.34
CA ALA A 125 23.89 -5.43 18.66
C ALA A 125 23.23 -6.63 19.37
N TYR A 126 22.93 -6.48 20.66
CA TYR A 126 22.24 -7.47 21.49
C TYR A 126 20.71 -7.50 21.28
N VAL A 127 20.15 -6.61 20.46
CA VAL A 127 18.72 -6.59 20.14
C VAL A 127 18.45 -7.54 18.96
N PRO A 128 17.67 -8.61 19.14
CA PRO A 128 17.39 -9.57 18.07
C PRO A 128 16.54 -8.94 16.95
N VAL A 129 16.82 -9.36 15.71
CA VAL A 129 16.10 -8.90 14.51
C VAL A 129 15.44 -10.08 13.78
N ILE A 130 14.12 -10.01 13.63
CA ILE A 130 13.28 -11.02 13.00
C ILE A 130 12.94 -10.61 11.57
N SER A 131 13.26 -11.48 10.62
CA SER A 131 12.82 -11.36 9.22
C SER A 131 11.44 -11.96 9.03
N VAL A 132 10.48 -11.19 8.53
CA VAL A 132 9.18 -11.69 8.07
C VAL A 132 9.24 -11.88 6.56
N ASN A 133 9.33 -13.12 6.12
CA ASN A 133 9.39 -13.47 4.70
C ASN A 133 8.75 -14.83 4.41
N MET A 134 8.31 -15.01 3.17
CA MET A 134 7.69 -16.25 2.68
C MET A 134 8.70 -17.22 2.03
N SER A 135 9.97 -16.83 1.94
CA SER A 135 11.03 -17.63 1.30
C SER A 135 11.79 -18.53 2.29
N GLY A 136 11.43 -18.50 3.57
CA GLY A 136 12.09 -19.28 4.63
C GLY A 136 13.50 -18.80 4.98
N LEU A 137 13.83 -17.55 4.62
CA LEU A 137 15.10 -16.92 4.95
C LEU A 137 15.17 -16.62 6.45
N GLU A 138 16.37 -16.66 7.02
CA GLU A 138 16.68 -16.20 8.38
C GLU A 138 15.78 -16.79 9.48
N LYS A 139 15.74 -18.11 9.57
CA LYS A 139 14.94 -18.83 10.59
C LYS A 139 15.28 -18.37 12.01
N ASN A 140 14.24 -18.25 12.82
CA ASN A 140 14.31 -17.88 14.23
C ASN A 140 13.52 -18.93 15.05
N PRO A 141 14.11 -19.63 16.03
CA PRO A 141 13.42 -20.68 16.79
C PRO A 141 12.14 -20.22 17.49
N GLY A 142 12.11 -18.97 17.96
CA GLY A 142 10.98 -18.38 18.64
C GLY A 142 9.91 -17.79 17.73
N PHE A 143 10.15 -17.69 16.41
CA PHE A 143 9.24 -17.04 15.48
C PHE A 143 8.88 -17.95 14.30
N THR A 144 7.59 -18.29 14.20
CA THR A 144 7.09 -19.22 13.17
C THR A 144 5.86 -18.64 12.47
N LEU A 145 5.90 -18.61 11.14
CA LEU A 145 4.75 -18.32 10.30
C LEU A 145 4.07 -19.64 9.91
N THR A 146 2.81 -19.80 10.32
CA THR A 146 2.02 -21.02 10.06
C THR A 146 1.03 -20.79 8.92
N LEU A 147 0.52 -21.86 8.30
CA LEU A 147 -0.51 -21.74 7.26
C LEU A 147 -1.80 -21.03 7.75
N PRO A 148 -2.30 -21.31 8.98
CA PRO A 148 -3.39 -20.52 9.57
C PRO A 148 -3.07 -19.02 9.69
N PHE A 149 -1.82 -18.66 10.01
CA PHE A 149 -1.39 -17.26 10.03
C PHE A 149 -1.47 -16.62 8.64
N ILE A 150 -0.90 -17.27 7.62
CA ILE A 150 -0.91 -16.76 6.25
C ILE A 150 -2.35 -16.49 5.78
N ARG A 151 -3.28 -17.40 6.08
CA ARG A 151 -4.69 -17.24 5.76
C ARG A 151 -5.32 -16.02 6.47
N LYS A 152 -5.06 -15.85 7.77
CA LYS A 152 -5.54 -14.68 8.54
C LYS A 152 -4.93 -13.37 8.03
N ALA A 153 -3.65 -13.40 7.65
CA ALA A 153 -2.96 -12.26 7.10
C ALA A 153 -3.57 -11.81 5.77
N LEU A 154 -3.93 -12.74 4.89
CA LEU A 154 -4.67 -12.42 3.67
C LEU A 154 -5.99 -11.72 3.97
N TYR A 155 -6.75 -12.17 4.97
CA TYR A 155 -8.00 -11.51 5.34
C TYR A 155 -7.79 -10.09 5.85
N ALA A 156 -6.75 -9.86 6.68
CA ALA A 156 -6.37 -8.52 7.11
C ALA A 156 -6.05 -7.61 5.92
N VAL A 157 -5.41 -8.13 4.87
CA VAL A 157 -5.15 -7.38 3.63
C VAL A 157 -6.44 -6.97 2.94
N PHE A 158 -7.36 -7.91 2.71
CA PHE A 158 -8.63 -7.60 2.05
C PHE A 158 -9.53 -6.66 2.85
N TYR A 159 -9.65 -6.84 4.17
CA TYR A 159 -10.42 -5.92 5.00
C TYR A 159 -9.80 -4.53 5.02
N GLY A 160 -8.47 -4.45 5.10
CA GLY A 160 -7.76 -3.18 5.05
C GLY A 160 -7.96 -2.47 3.72
N ASP A 161 -7.86 -3.20 2.60
CA ASP A 161 -8.07 -2.67 1.26
C ASP A 161 -9.51 -2.17 1.09
N LEU A 162 -10.51 -2.95 1.55
CA LEU A 162 -11.90 -2.55 1.48
C LEU A 162 -12.16 -1.28 2.30
N ILE A 163 -11.72 -1.24 3.57
CA ILE A 163 -11.92 -0.07 4.44
C ILE A 163 -11.21 1.15 3.86
N MET A 164 -9.98 1.01 3.34
CA MET A 164 -9.27 2.09 2.66
C MET A 164 -10.04 2.59 1.44
N ASN A 165 -10.52 1.68 0.59
CA ASN A 165 -11.28 2.02 -0.61
C ASN A 165 -12.58 2.77 -0.29
N VAL A 166 -13.41 2.29 0.64
CA VAL A 166 -14.68 2.95 0.98
C VAL A 166 -14.46 4.22 1.80
N SER A 167 -13.49 4.25 2.72
CA SER A 167 -13.22 5.44 3.52
C SER A 167 -12.70 6.60 2.67
N ASN A 168 -11.86 6.33 1.67
CA ASN A 168 -11.38 7.36 0.77
C ASN A 168 -12.47 7.93 -0.15
N GLN A 169 -13.56 7.18 -0.36
CA GLN A 169 -14.75 7.63 -1.09
C GLN A 169 -15.80 8.33 -0.22
N VAL A 170 -15.69 8.23 1.11
CA VAL A 170 -16.63 8.90 2.04
C VAL A 170 -15.99 10.12 2.70
N ARG A 171 -14.75 10.02 3.17
CA ARG A 171 -14.05 11.06 3.93
C ARG A 171 -14.04 12.44 3.25
N PRO A 172 -13.80 12.56 1.92
CA PRO A 172 -13.82 13.87 1.28
C PRO A 172 -15.21 14.51 1.30
N TYR A 173 -16.27 13.72 1.43
CA TYR A 173 -17.65 14.16 1.22
C TYR A 173 -18.51 14.13 2.48
N GLU A 174 -18.00 13.64 3.62
CA GLU A 174 -18.77 13.52 4.86
C GLU A 174 -19.36 14.87 5.30
N ILE A 175 -20.65 14.88 5.64
CA ILE A 175 -21.33 16.11 6.10
C ILE A 175 -20.87 16.48 7.51
N THR A 176 -20.70 15.49 8.38
CA THR A 176 -20.22 15.69 9.76
C THR A 176 -18.77 15.23 9.87
N PRO A 177 -17.82 16.15 10.12
CA PRO A 177 -16.41 15.79 10.26
C PRO A 177 -16.18 14.66 11.27
N GLY A 178 -15.38 13.67 10.87
CA GLY A 178 -15.00 12.51 11.68
C GLY A 178 -15.98 11.33 11.65
N ASP A 179 -17.08 11.39 10.89
CA ASP A 179 -17.99 10.24 10.75
C ASP A 179 -17.27 9.03 10.12
N THR A 180 -16.45 9.29 9.11
CA THR A 180 -15.63 8.26 8.45
C THR A 180 -14.66 7.63 9.46
N GLU A 181 -14.01 8.42 10.32
CA GLU A 181 -13.07 7.91 11.31
C GLU A 181 -13.77 7.04 12.36
N ARG A 182 -14.96 7.47 12.82
CA ARG A 182 -15.80 6.66 13.72
C ARG A 182 -16.21 5.33 13.08
N ALA A 183 -16.51 5.33 11.77
CA ALA A 183 -16.84 4.11 11.04
C ALA A 183 -15.63 3.18 10.88
N ILE A 184 -14.45 3.72 10.56
CA ILE A 184 -13.18 2.96 10.53
C ILE A 184 -12.96 2.30 11.88
N GLN A 185 -13.01 3.06 12.98
CA GLN A 185 -12.79 2.53 14.31
C GLN A 185 -13.78 1.41 14.64
N ALA A 186 -15.07 1.62 14.38
CA ALA A 186 -16.08 0.59 14.61
C ALA A 186 -15.85 -0.68 13.77
N CYS A 187 -15.43 -0.53 12.50
CA CYS A 187 -15.04 -1.65 11.65
C CYS A 187 -13.85 -2.41 12.23
N MET A 188 -12.81 -1.69 12.63
CA MET A 188 -11.63 -2.27 13.26
C MET A 188 -12.01 -3.01 14.55
N ASP A 189 -12.84 -2.42 15.42
CA ASP A 189 -13.26 -3.03 16.69
C ASP A 189 -13.90 -4.41 16.48
N PHE A 190 -14.91 -4.51 15.62
CA PHE A 190 -15.57 -5.80 15.41
C PHE A 190 -14.68 -6.80 14.66
N LEU A 191 -13.86 -6.36 13.71
CA LEU A 191 -12.95 -7.25 12.99
C LEU A 191 -11.87 -7.82 13.92
N LEU A 192 -11.30 -6.98 14.79
CA LEU A 192 -10.26 -7.37 15.74
C LEU A 192 -10.82 -8.27 16.85
N ASP A 193 -12.05 -8.04 17.31
CA ASP A 193 -12.75 -8.94 18.24
C ASP A 193 -13.07 -10.29 17.59
N ASP A 194 -13.65 -10.29 16.38
CA ASP A 194 -13.94 -11.50 15.62
C ASP A 194 -12.66 -12.32 15.37
N MET A 195 -11.58 -11.69 14.91
CA MET A 195 -10.28 -12.34 14.71
C MET A 195 -9.69 -12.89 16.01
N GLY A 196 -9.81 -12.14 17.12
CA GLY A 196 -9.37 -12.55 18.45
C GLY A 196 -10.08 -13.81 18.95
N ARG A 197 -11.37 -13.97 18.60
CA ARG A 197 -12.20 -15.15 18.94
C ARG A 197 -12.11 -16.27 17.91
N GLY A 198 -11.31 -16.11 16.86
CA GLY A 198 -11.22 -17.07 15.75
C GLY A 198 -12.49 -17.13 14.87
N LYS A 199 -13.33 -16.10 14.91
CA LYS A 199 -14.48 -15.90 14.01
C LYS A 199 -14.04 -15.14 12.76
N GLY A 200 -14.94 -15.02 11.76
CA GLY A 200 -14.63 -14.32 10.52
C GLY A 200 -13.66 -15.07 9.59
N MET A 201 -13.24 -16.30 9.92
CA MET A 201 -12.12 -16.96 9.25
C MET A 201 -12.48 -17.84 8.03
N SER A 202 -13.71 -17.80 7.54
CA SER A 202 -14.18 -18.56 6.36
C SER A 202 -14.45 -17.63 5.17
N TYR A 203 -14.55 -18.19 3.96
CA TYR A 203 -14.99 -17.42 2.79
C TYR A 203 -16.37 -16.77 3.03
N LYS A 204 -17.34 -17.54 3.53
CA LYS A 204 -18.71 -17.04 3.79
C LYS A 204 -18.72 -15.88 4.79
N SER A 205 -18.01 -16.04 5.91
CA SER A 205 -17.92 -14.98 6.91
C SER A 205 -17.17 -13.75 6.42
N MET A 206 -16.21 -13.94 5.51
CA MET A 206 -15.49 -12.83 4.91
C MET A 206 -16.36 -12.01 3.97
N VAL A 207 -17.14 -12.66 3.10
CA VAL A 207 -18.13 -11.97 2.27
C VAL A 207 -19.14 -11.22 3.13
N ALA A 208 -19.67 -11.85 4.19
CA ALA A 208 -20.58 -11.19 5.11
C ALA A 208 -19.93 -9.97 5.82
N ASN A 209 -18.63 -10.04 6.13
CA ASN A 209 -17.91 -8.90 6.69
C ASN A 209 -17.70 -7.78 5.66
N PHE A 210 -17.54 -8.09 4.37
CA PHE A 210 -17.51 -7.06 3.32
C PHE A 210 -18.81 -6.28 3.29
N ASP A 211 -19.95 -6.97 3.29
CA ASP A 211 -21.27 -6.33 3.30
C ASP A 211 -21.42 -5.47 4.58
N ARG A 212 -21.07 -5.99 5.77
CA ARG A 212 -21.10 -5.23 7.04
C ARG A 212 -20.25 -3.96 7.03
N ILE A 213 -19.06 -4.01 6.40
CA ILE A 213 -18.19 -2.83 6.27
C ILE A 213 -18.87 -1.83 5.33
N ILE A 214 -19.28 -2.27 4.14
CA ILE A 214 -19.93 -1.44 3.13
C ILE A 214 -21.16 -0.74 3.72
N ASP A 215 -22.08 -1.46 4.34
CA ASP A 215 -23.31 -0.93 4.95
C ASP A 215 -23.00 0.20 5.95
N ARG A 216 -21.93 0.04 6.74
CA ARG A 216 -21.52 1.04 7.72
C ARG A 216 -21.10 2.35 7.07
N PHE A 217 -20.37 2.29 5.96
CA PHE A 217 -19.97 3.47 5.21
C PHE A 217 -21.12 4.04 4.35
N GLN A 218 -22.03 3.19 3.86
CA GLN A 218 -23.24 3.65 3.16
C GLN A 218 -24.18 4.44 4.07
N ALA A 219 -24.23 4.13 5.36
CA ALA A 219 -25.06 4.86 6.32
C ALA A 219 -24.59 6.30 6.56
N ILE A 220 -23.37 6.68 6.15
CA ILE A 220 -22.82 8.01 6.38
C ILE A 220 -23.40 9.01 5.38
N PRO A 221 -24.03 10.10 5.83
CA PRO A 221 -24.46 11.19 4.95
C PRO A 221 -23.26 11.87 4.29
N VAL A 222 -23.31 12.01 2.96
CA VAL A 222 -22.28 12.68 2.16
C VAL A 222 -22.88 13.80 1.33
N THR A 223 -22.04 14.77 1.03
CA THR A 223 -22.30 15.78 0.00
C THR A 223 -22.28 15.14 -1.39
N GLY A 224 -23.01 15.73 -2.33
CA GLY A 224 -23.08 15.25 -3.72
C GLY A 224 -22.18 16.04 -4.69
N GLU A 225 -21.28 16.88 -4.17
CA GLU A 225 -20.34 17.64 -5.02
C GLU A 225 -19.30 16.70 -5.65
N GLU A 226 -18.89 16.98 -6.89
CA GLU A 226 -17.79 16.24 -7.51
C GLU A 226 -16.45 16.88 -7.14
N LYS A 227 -15.52 16.09 -6.59
CA LYS A 227 -14.15 16.56 -6.29
C LYS A 227 -13.15 16.02 -7.30
N VAL A 228 -12.04 16.75 -7.43
CA VAL A 228 -10.89 16.28 -8.21
C VAL A 228 -10.37 15.00 -7.55
N ARG A 229 -10.45 13.90 -8.29
CA ARG A 229 -9.88 12.61 -7.88
C ARG A 229 -8.38 12.58 -8.18
N VAL A 230 -7.58 12.13 -7.22
CA VAL A 230 -6.12 12.01 -7.33
C VAL A 230 -5.68 10.60 -6.98
N GLY A 231 -5.13 9.90 -7.96
CA GLY A 231 -4.51 8.60 -7.79
C GLY A 231 -3.19 8.69 -7.04
N VAL A 232 -2.96 7.83 -6.05
CA VAL A 232 -1.67 7.73 -5.34
C VAL A 232 -1.04 6.36 -5.63
N VAL A 233 0.06 6.40 -6.37
CA VAL A 233 0.86 5.21 -6.73
C VAL A 233 2.32 5.46 -6.35
N GLY A 234 3.18 4.45 -6.45
CA GLY A 234 4.62 4.63 -6.25
C GLY A 234 5.27 3.47 -5.53
N GLU A 235 6.38 3.75 -4.84
CA GLU A 235 7.05 2.73 -4.04
C GLU A 235 6.18 2.37 -2.83
N ILE A 236 6.08 1.08 -2.52
CA ILE A 236 5.08 0.53 -1.59
C ILE A 236 5.09 1.21 -0.21
N TYR A 237 6.26 1.52 0.35
CA TYR A 237 6.33 2.14 1.66
C TYR A 237 5.84 3.59 1.64
N VAL A 238 6.33 4.41 0.72
CA VAL A 238 5.88 5.82 0.63
C VAL A 238 4.49 5.96 0.02
N LYS A 239 3.98 4.98 -0.73
CA LYS A 239 2.60 4.99 -1.22
C LYS A 239 1.61 5.03 -0.04
N TYR A 240 1.89 4.26 1.01
CA TYR A 240 0.94 4.05 2.10
C TYR A 240 1.33 4.73 3.43
N SER A 241 2.62 4.84 3.74
CA SER A 241 3.07 5.30 5.06
C SER A 241 2.96 6.82 5.19
N PRO A 242 2.17 7.35 6.14
CA PRO A 242 2.12 8.79 6.41
C PRO A 242 3.49 9.38 6.78
N LEU A 243 4.31 8.58 7.48
CA LEU A 243 5.71 8.92 7.80
C LEU A 243 6.58 9.02 6.54
N GLY A 244 6.30 8.19 5.52
CA GLY A 244 7.05 8.14 4.27
C GLY A 244 6.70 9.25 3.28
N ASN A 245 5.46 9.73 3.31
CA ASN A 245 4.93 10.64 2.29
C ASN A 245 4.39 11.97 2.82
N ASN A 246 4.71 12.32 4.07
CA ASN A 246 4.25 13.53 4.74
C ASN A 246 2.72 13.63 4.83
N SER A 247 2.05 12.51 5.10
CA SER A 247 0.58 12.40 5.20
C SER A 247 -0.13 12.88 3.93
N LEU A 248 0.29 12.35 2.77
CA LEU A 248 -0.16 12.78 1.45
C LEU A 248 -1.70 12.74 1.30
N GLU A 249 -2.35 11.68 1.79
CA GLU A 249 -3.82 11.56 1.70
C GLU A 249 -4.51 12.70 2.48
N GLN A 250 -4.05 13.00 3.69
CA GLN A 250 -4.57 14.11 4.51
C GLN A 250 -4.32 15.45 3.84
N PHE A 251 -3.17 15.62 3.20
CA PHE A 251 -2.87 16.82 2.44
C PHE A 251 -3.83 16.98 1.24
N LEU A 252 -4.05 15.92 0.44
CA LEU A 252 -5.01 15.95 -0.67
C LEU A 252 -6.42 16.30 -0.20
N LEU A 253 -6.87 15.72 0.91
CA LEU A 253 -8.16 16.05 1.52
C LEU A 253 -8.23 17.53 1.92
N SER A 254 -7.16 18.08 2.51
CA SER A 254 -7.09 19.50 2.89
C SER A 254 -7.12 20.45 1.69
N GLU A 255 -6.69 19.97 0.52
CA GLU A 255 -6.78 20.69 -0.75
C GLU A 255 -8.12 20.42 -1.48
N GLY A 256 -9.07 19.74 -0.85
CA GLY A 256 -10.40 19.46 -1.40
C GLY A 256 -10.41 18.39 -2.51
N ALA A 257 -9.41 17.51 -2.53
CA ALA A 257 -9.33 16.40 -3.48
C ALA A 257 -9.77 15.08 -2.85
N GLU A 258 -10.23 14.14 -3.68
CA GLU A 258 -10.53 12.77 -3.29
C GLU A 258 -9.32 11.87 -3.61
N PRO A 259 -8.62 11.30 -2.61
CA PRO A 259 -7.54 10.36 -2.85
C PRO A 259 -8.09 9.01 -3.35
N VAL A 260 -7.44 8.43 -4.36
CA VAL A 260 -7.72 7.08 -4.87
C VAL A 260 -6.45 6.27 -4.77
N VAL A 261 -6.40 5.30 -3.86
CA VAL A 261 -5.19 4.54 -3.57
C VAL A 261 -5.43 3.07 -3.92
N PRO A 262 -4.71 2.49 -4.90
CA PRO A 262 -4.83 1.06 -5.21
C PRO A 262 -4.42 0.20 -4.01
N GLY A 263 -5.14 -0.90 -3.80
CA GLY A 263 -5.00 -1.80 -2.65
C GLY A 263 -3.68 -2.58 -2.61
N LEU A 264 -3.38 -3.16 -1.45
CA LEU A 264 -2.20 -4.02 -1.26
C LEU A 264 -2.40 -5.41 -1.89
N THR A 265 -3.65 -5.85 -2.09
CA THR A 265 -4.00 -7.16 -2.66
C THR A 265 -3.30 -7.43 -3.99
N ASP A 266 -3.30 -6.46 -4.91
CA ASP A 266 -2.67 -6.63 -6.23
C ASP A 266 -1.17 -6.79 -6.12
N PHE A 267 -0.52 -6.12 -5.17
CA PHE A 267 0.90 -6.35 -4.89
C PHE A 267 1.16 -7.77 -4.37
N VAL A 268 0.28 -8.31 -3.52
CA VAL A 268 0.39 -9.71 -3.04
C VAL A 268 0.24 -10.69 -4.21
N ILE A 269 -0.76 -10.51 -5.06
CA ILE A 269 -0.98 -11.37 -6.24
C ILE A 269 0.20 -11.24 -7.21
N PHE A 270 0.68 -10.02 -7.47
CA PHE A 270 1.86 -9.73 -8.29
C PHE A 270 3.10 -10.48 -7.78
N LYS A 271 3.35 -10.53 -6.47
CA LYS A 271 4.49 -11.28 -5.93
C LYS A 271 4.39 -12.79 -6.17
N ILE A 272 3.19 -13.35 -6.18
CA ILE A 272 2.96 -14.76 -6.51
C ILE A 272 3.11 -14.98 -8.01
N TYR A 273 2.51 -14.10 -8.83
CA TYR A 273 2.58 -14.11 -10.28
C TYR A 273 4.03 -14.04 -10.79
N ASN A 274 4.88 -13.22 -10.17
CA ASN A 274 6.30 -13.19 -10.50
C ASN A 274 6.98 -14.56 -10.35
N ARG A 275 6.57 -15.37 -9.37
CA ARG A 275 7.13 -16.72 -9.17
C ARG A 275 6.61 -17.74 -10.17
N ASP A 276 5.45 -17.49 -10.77
CA ASP A 276 4.89 -18.24 -11.90
C ASP A 276 5.71 -17.94 -13.16
N VAL A 277 5.78 -16.65 -13.55
CA VAL A 277 6.56 -16.19 -14.71
C VAL A 277 8.05 -16.52 -14.62
N ASP A 278 8.62 -16.58 -13.40
CA ASP A 278 10.02 -16.98 -13.19
C ASP A 278 10.35 -18.34 -13.82
N VAL A 279 9.39 -19.27 -13.81
CA VAL A 279 9.58 -20.62 -14.34
C VAL A 279 9.72 -20.59 -15.85
N ASP A 280 8.95 -19.75 -16.54
CA ASP A 280 8.99 -19.63 -17.98
C ASP A 280 10.21 -18.82 -18.46
N LEU A 281 10.59 -17.75 -17.74
CA LEU A 281 11.69 -16.87 -18.13
C LEU A 281 13.08 -17.38 -17.74
N TYR A 282 13.22 -17.96 -16.54
CA TYR A 282 14.52 -18.32 -15.96
C TYR A 282 14.67 -19.82 -15.70
N GLY A 283 13.64 -20.61 -16.05
CA GLY A 283 13.57 -22.03 -15.71
C GLY A 283 13.10 -22.28 -14.28
N GLY A 284 12.60 -23.48 -14.03
CA GLY A 284 12.12 -23.89 -12.72
C GLY A 284 11.31 -25.17 -12.77
N LYS A 285 10.83 -25.63 -11.62
CA LYS A 285 9.98 -26.82 -11.55
C LYS A 285 8.53 -26.45 -11.87
N TRP A 286 7.93 -27.11 -12.85
CA TRP A 286 6.51 -26.95 -13.21
C TRP A 286 5.56 -27.12 -12.00
N ILE A 287 5.92 -27.95 -11.02
CA ILE A 287 5.14 -28.14 -9.78
C ILE A 287 5.06 -26.84 -8.97
N LYS A 288 6.17 -26.09 -8.89
CA LYS A 288 6.20 -24.78 -8.23
C LYS A 288 5.29 -23.80 -8.96
N GLN A 289 5.35 -23.80 -10.29
CA GLN A 289 4.49 -22.99 -11.15
C GLN A 289 3.01 -23.25 -10.87
N LYS A 290 2.59 -24.54 -10.88
CA LYS A 290 1.23 -24.95 -10.58
C LYS A 290 0.77 -24.55 -9.17
N PHE A 291 1.64 -24.68 -8.18
CA PHE A 291 1.34 -24.22 -6.82
C PHE A 291 1.08 -22.70 -6.78
N CYS A 292 1.93 -21.90 -7.45
CA CYS A 292 1.74 -20.45 -7.57
C CYS A 292 0.41 -20.11 -8.26
N GLN A 293 0.06 -20.79 -9.35
CA GLN A 293 -1.20 -20.60 -10.07
C GLN A 293 -2.42 -20.91 -9.20
N ILE A 294 -2.41 -22.03 -8.46
CA ILE A 294 -3.50 -22.40 -7.54
C ILE A 294 -3.61 -21.38 -6.41
N PHE A 295 -2.49 -20.96 -5.83
CA PHE A 295 -2.49 -19.99 -4.73
C PHE A 295 -2.94 -18.60 -5.19
N ALA A 296 -2.50 -18.14 -6.37
CA ALA A 296 -2.99 -16.91 -6.99
C ALA A 296 -4.50 -17.00 -7.27
N GLY A 297 -4.98 -18.12 -7.82
CA GLY A 297 -6.41 -18.35 -8.06
C GLY A 297 -7.24 -18.32 -6.77
N TYR A 298 -6.70 -18.86 -5.67
CA TYR A 298 -7.32 -18.75 -4.35
C TYR A 298 -7.46 -17.28 -3.93
N ILE A 299 -6.41 -16.46 -4.03
CA ILE A 299 -6.47 -15.04 -3.64
C ILE A 299 -7.39 -14.24 -4.57
N LYS A 300 -7.29 -14.44 -5.89
CA LYS A 300 -8.17 -13.80 -6.90
C LYS A 300 -9.65 -14.08 -6.65
N LYS A 301 -10.00 -15.27 -6.16
CA LYS A 301 -11.38 -15.57 -5.75
C LYS A 301 -11.89 -14.62 -4.66
N TYR A 302 -11.05 -14.30 -3.67
CA TYR A 302 -11.42 -13.35 -2.60
C TYR A 302 -11.41 -11.90 -3.08
N GLN A 303 -10.49 -11.54 -3.99
CA GLN A 303 -10.48 -10.23 -4.64
C GLN A 303 -11.78 -9.98 -5.40
N ARG A 304 -12.20 -10.93 -6.25
CA ARG A 304 -13.48 -10.85 -6.97
C ARG A 304 -14.66 -10.75 -6.03
N ALA A 305 -14.67 -11.50 -4.93
CA ALA A 305 -15.74 -11.40 -3.94
C ALA A 305 -15.84 -10.00 -3.28
N MET A 306 -14.70 -9.34 -3.05
CA MET A 306 -14.64 -7.96 -2.55
C MET A 306 -15.14 -6.96 -3.60
N ILE A 307 -14.69 -7.11 -4.85
CA ILE A 307 -15.13 -6.31 -6.00
C ILE A 307 -16.64 -6.45 -6.21
N ASP A 308 -17.16 -7.69 -6.19
CA ASP A 308 -18.58 -7.98 -6.31
C ASP A 308 -19.39 -7.32 -5.19
N ALA A 309 -18.87 -7.30 -3.95
CA ALA A 309 -19.53 -6.63 -2.83
C ALA A 309 -19.61 -5.11 -3.04
N LEU A 310 -18.52 -4.49 -3.49
CA LEU A 310 -18.48 -3.06 -3.85
C LEU A 310 -19.46 -2.74 -4.99
N ASN A 311 -19.46 -3.54 -6.05
CA ASN A 311 -20.36 -3.36 -7.19
C ASN A 311 -21.84 -3.55 -6.81
N ARG A 312 -22.17 -4.58 -6.01
CA ARG A 312 -23.54 -4.79 -5.51
C ARG A 312 -24.04 -3.64 -4.64
N SER A 313 -23.13 -2.94 -3.97
CA SER A 313 -23.48 -1.80 -3.11
C SER A 313 -24.12 -0.65 -3.89
N GLY A 314 -23.82 -0.52 -5.19
CA GLY A 314 -24.30 0.58 -6.05
C GLY A 314 -23.79 1.98 -5.68
N ARG A 315 -23.02 2.12 -4.58
CA ARG A 315 -22.51 3.40 -4.07
C ARG A 315 -21.02 3.59 -4.28
N PHE A 316 -20.23 2.54 -4.05
CA PHE A 316 -18.77 2.64 -4.07
C PHE A 316 -18.19 2.13 -5.38
N ARG A 317 -17.16 2.81 -5.87
CA ARG A 317 -16.37 2.39 -7.02
C ARG A 317 -15.47 1.23 -6.61
N ALA A 318 -15.62 0.11 -7.30
CA ALA A 318 -14.73 -1.03 -7.16
C ALA A 318 -13.43 -0.82 -7.97
N PRO A 319 -12.28 -1.33 -7.50
CA PRO A 319 -11.10 -1.47 -8.36
C PRO A 319 -11.31 -2.56 -9.42
N GLY A 320 -10.45 -2.59 -10.44
CA GLY A 320 -10.38 -3.71 -11.38
C GLY A 320 -9.89 -4.99 -10.72
N ASP A 321 -10.03 -6.12 -11.41
CA ASP A 321 -9.41 -7.36 -10.95
C ASP A 321 -7.96 -7.48 -11.46
N PHE A 322 -7.16 -8.35 -10.83
CA PHE A 322 -5.74 -8.48 -11.18
C PHE A 322 -5.51 -8.87 -12.64
N ASP A 323 -6.42 -9.63 -13.27
CA ASP A 323 -6.27 -10.05 -14.66
C ASP A 323 -6.49 -8.86 -15.62
N GLU A 324 -7.43 -7.98 -15.30
CA GLU A 324 -7.63 -6.71 -16.00
C GLU A 324 -6.43 -5.78 -15.79
N LEU A 325 -5.94 -5.65 -14.56
CA LEU A 325 -4.74 -4.87 -14.24
C LEU A 325 -3.52 -5.35 -15.04
N HIS A 326 -3.30 -6.66 -15.11
CA HIS A 326 -2.25 -7.25 -15.94
C HIS A 326 -2.50 -7.04 -17.44
N HIS A 327 -3.75 -6.96 -17.90
CA HIS A 327 -4.04 -6.65 -19.29
C HIS A 327 -3.56 -5.25 -19.69
N TYR A 328 -3.76 -4.25 -18.83
CA TYR A 328 -3.38 -2.86 -19.12
C TYR A 328 -1.90 -2.69 -19.46
N ILE A 329 -1.00 -3.50 -18.87
CA ILE A 329 0.44 -3.34 -19.07
C ILE A 329 0.95 -3.77 -20.44
N LYS A 330 0.13 -4.47 -21.23
CA LYS A 330 0.52 -4.97 -22.55
C LYS A 330 0.87 -3.82 -23.49
N GLY A 331 2.05 -3.88 -24.10
CA GLY A 331 2.59 -2.83 -24.96
C GLY A 331 3.44 -1.78 -24.24
N TYR A 332 3.53 -1.84 -22.90
CA TYR A 332 4.35 -0.93 -22.10
C TYR A 332 5.60 -1.61 -21.52
N LEU A 333 5.42 -2.59 -20.64
CA LEU A 333 6.51 -3.30 -19.96
C LEU A 333 6.27 -4.81 -20.02
N GLY A 334 7.34 -5.58 -20.22
CA GLY A 334 7.28 -7.04 -20.12
C GLY A 334 7.29 -7.53 -18.67
N ASP A 335 6.77 -8.74 -18.44
CA ASP A 335 6.66 -9.36 -17.11
C ASP A 335 8.01 -9.59 -16.41
N GLY A 336 9.11 -9.54 -17.15
CA GLY A 336 10.48 -9.56 -16.59
C GLY A 336 10.81 -8.33 -15.74
N ASN A 337 10.11 -7.20 -15.91
CA ASN A 337 10.24 -6.00 -15.08
C ASN A 337 9.53 -6.20 -13.74
N LYS A 338 10.14 -6.98 -12.83
CA LYS A 338 9.51 -7.43 -11.57
C LYS A 338 10.19 -6.95 -10.28
N MET A 339 11.25 -6.16 -10.39
CA MET A 339 12.01 -5.66 -9.24
C MET A 339 11.21 -4.55 -8.54
N GLY A 340 11.19 -4.54 -7.20
CA GLY A 340 10.32 -3.63 -6.45
C GLY A 340 8.85 -3.90 -6.78
N GLU A 341 8.11 -2.88 -7.16
CA GLU A 341 6.75 -2.93 -7.67
C GLU A 341 6.70 -3.42 -9.12
N GLY A 342 7.80 -3.27 -9.88
CA GLY A 342 7.90 -3.72 -11.25
C GLY A 342 6.80 -3.14 -12.15
N TRP A 343 6.36 -3.95 -13.11
CA TRP A 343 5.34 -3.58 -14.09
C TRP A 343 3.98 -3.23 -13.45
N LEU A 344 3.72 -3.69 -12.22
CA LEU A 344 2.49 -3.38 -11.48
C LEU A 344 2.31 -1.87 -11.29
N LEU A 345 3.38 -1.13 -11.01
CA LEU A 345 3.29 0.32 -10.76
C LEU A 345 2.77 1.08 -11.99
N THR A 346 3.23 0.73 -13.18
CA THR A 346 2.73 1.31 -14.42
C THR A 346 1.29 0.85 -14.70
N ALA A 347 0.98 -0.41 -14.41
CA ALA A 347 -0.37 -0.95 -14.56
C ALA A 347 -1.38 -0.22 -13.66
N GLU A 348 -1.03 0.08 -12.41
CA GLU A 348 -1.86 0.89 -11.50
C GLU A 348 -2.11 2.31 -12.08
N MET A 349 -1.11 2.92 -12.72
CA MET A 349 -1.31 4.22 -13.39
C MET A 349 -2.30 4.10 -14.55
N LEU A 350 -2.19 3.03 -15.35
CA LEU A 350 -3.09 2.78 -16.48
C LEU A 350 -4.51 2.50 -16.01
N GLU A 351 -4.69 1.67 -14.98
CA GLU A 351 -6.00 1.42 -14.36
C GLU A 351 -6.64 2.73 -13.88
N LEU A 352 -5.88 3.58 -13.18
CA LEU A 352 -6.37 4.89 -12.75
C LEU A 352 -6.80 5.78 -13.92
N ILE A 353 -6.03 5.80 -15.01
CA ILE A 353 -6.39 6.55 -16.22
C ILE A 353 -7.69 6.02 -16.83
N HIS A 354 -7.80 4.69 -16.99
CA HIS A 354 -8.97 4.03 -17.58
C HIS A 354 -10.24 4.13 -16.71
N THR A 355 -10.09 4.26 -15.40
CA THR A 355 -11.20 4.38 -14.43
C THR A 355 -11.55 5.84 -14.09
N GLY A 356 -11.03 6.80 -14.88
CA GLY A 356 -11.39 8.22 -14.78
C GLY A 356 -10.69 8.97 -13.65
N VAL A 357 -9.49 8.53 -13.25
CA VAL A 357 -8.62 9.20 -12.28
C VAL A 357 -7.28 9.58 -12.95
N PRO A 358 -7.29 10.51 -13.92
CA PRO A 358 -6.11 10.84 -14.71
C PRO A 358 -5.08 11.70 -13.95
N ASN A 359 -5.44 12.29 -12.81
CA ASN A 359 -4.52 13.04 -11.96
C ASN A 359 -3.80 12.07 -11.02
N ILE A 360 -2.49 11.90 -11.18
CA ILE A 360 -1.76 10.85 -10.48
C ILE A 360 -0.52 11.43 -9.80
N VAL A 361 -0.41 11.22 -8.50
CA VAL A 361 0.82 11.44 -7.74
C VAL A 361 1.58 10.12 -7.67
N CYS A 362 2.73 10.07 -8.36
CA CYS A 362 3.68 8.99 -8.25
C CYS A 362 4.67 9.30 -7.12
N THR A 363 4.49 8.66 -5.97
CA THR A 363 5.32 8.80 -4.78
C THR A 363 6.65 8.09 -4.98
N GLN A 364 7.73 8.87 -5.08
CA GLN A 364 9.06 8.36 -5.43
C GLN A 364 10.04 8.66 -4.29
N PRO A 365 10.52 7.65 -3.56
CA PRO A 365 11.57 7.88 -2.60
C PRO A 365 12.94 8.01 -3.29
N PHE A 366 13.84 8.79 -2.69
CA PHE A 366 15.25 8.77 -3.05
C PHE A 366 15.81 7.34 -3.01
N GLY A 367 16.64 7.00 -3.99
CA GLY A 367 17.30 5.69 -4.10
C GLY A 367 16.38 4.54 -4.54
N CYS A 368 15.12 4.79 -4.91
CA CYS A 368 14.22 3.75 -5.43
C CYS A 368 14.39 3.53 -6.93
N LEU A 369 15.38 2.72 -7.30
CA LEU A 369 15.67 2.40 -8.71
C LEU A 369 14.47 1.82 -9.49
N PRO A 370 13.67 0.87 -8.93
CA PRO A 370 12.50 0.38 -9.65
C PRO A 370 11.54 1.50 -10.07
N ASN A 371 11.16 2.37 -9.14
CA ASN A 371 10.22 3.46 -9.41
C ASN A 371 10.77 4.45 -10.44
N HIS A 372 12.08 4.73 -10.43
CA HIS A 372 12.72 5.54 -11.47
C HIS A 372 12.52 4.95 -12.89
N ILE A 373 12.58 3.63 -13.03
CA ILE A 373 12.49 2.95 -14.32
C ILE A 373 11.01 2.76 -14.73
N VAL A 374 10.22 2.11 -13.89
CA VAL A 374 8.86 1.66 -14.25
C VAL A 374 7.78 2.68 -13.87
N GLY A 375 8.02 3.55 -12.89
CA GLY A 375 7.11 4.64 -12.55
C GLY A 375 7.42 5.87 -13.39
N LYS A 376 8.44 6.63 -12.96
CA LYS A 376 8.83 7.89 -13.60
C LYS A 376 9.26 7.73 -15.06
N GLY A 377 9.99 6.66 -15.39
CA GLY A 377 10.43 6.37 -16.76
C GLY A 377 9.28 6.14 -17.74
N MET A 378 8.13 5.66 -17.25
CA MET A 378 6.95 5.40 -18.08
C MET A 378 6.03 6.60 -18.26
N ILE A 379 6.18 7.65 -17.44
CA ILE A 379 5.30 8.84 -17.49
C ILE A 379 5.24 9.45 -18.89
N ARG A 380 6.37 9.53 -19.61
CA ARG A 380 6.37 10.12 -20.96
C ARG A 380 5.52 9.31 -21.93
N LYS A 381 5.72 7.99 -21.96
CA LYS A 381 4.97 7.08 -22.83
C LYS A 381 3.47 7.09 -22.49
N LEU A 382 3.13 7.11 -21.20
CA LEU A 382 1.73 7.26 -20.76
C LEU A 382 1.12 8.60 -21.20
N LYS A 383 1.87 9.71 -21.13
CA LYS A 383 1.38 11.01 -21.61
C LYS A 383 1.24 11.08 -23.13
N ASP A 384 2.09 10.39 -23.88
CA ASP A 384 1.98 10.33 -25.34
C ASP A 384 0.72 9.56 -25.76
N ASP A 385 0.38 8.47 -25.06
CA ASP A 385 -0.81 7.65 -25.35
C ASP A 385 -2.10 8.23 -24.73
N TYR A 386 -1.99 8.92 -23.58
CA TYR A 386 -3.09 9.56 -22.86
C TYR A 386 -2.74 11.04 -22.56
N PRO A 387 -2.87 11.95 -23.53
CA PRO A 387 -2.47 13.35 -23.38
C PRO A 387 -3.17 14.12 -22.26
N TRP A 388 -4.37 13.68 -21.86
CA TRP A 388 -5.13 14.24 -20.73
C TRP A 388 -4.66 13.73 -19.37
N SER A 389 -3.74 12.77 -19.31
CA SER A 389 -3.18 12.28 -18.05
C SER A 389 -2.27 13.34 -17.39
N ASN A 390 -2.51 13.58 -16.11
CA ASN A 390 -1.82 14.59 -15.31
C ASN A 390 -1.02 13.89 -14.20
N ILE A 391 0.10 13.28 -14.61
CA ILE A 391 0.98 12.51 -13.73
C ILE A 391 2.14 13.39 -13.25
N VAL A 392 2.35 13.45 -11.94
CA VAL A 392 3.49 14.11 -11.30
C VAL A 392 4.24 13.13 -10.40
N ALA A 393 5.56 13.04 -10.57
CA ALA A 393 6.42 12.30 -9.65
C ALA A 393 6.86 13.20 -8.50
N ILE A 394 6.57 12.81 -7.25
CA ILE A 394 6.95 13.56 -6.05
C ILE A 394 8.09 12.83 -5.35
N ASP A 395 9.23 13.51 -5.28
CA ASP A 395 10.44 12.97 -4.68
C ASP A 395 10.42 13.16 -3.15
N TYR A 396 10.50 12.05 -2.42
CA TYR A 396 10.57 12.00 -0.96
C TYR A 396 11.98 11.58 -0.53
N ASP A 397 12.64 12.48 0.18
CA ASP A 397 14.01 12.29 0.65
C ASP A 397 14.25 13.15 1.90
N PRO A 398 15.30 12.88 2.69
CA PRO A 398 15.51 13.58 3.95
C PRO A 398 15.98 15.04 3.77
N GLY A 399 16.43 15.43 2.58
CA GLY A 399 16.87 16.78 2.24
C GLY A 399 15.82 17.64 1.53
N ALA A 400 14.82 17.04 0.88
CA ALA A 400 13.73 17.78 0.25
C ALA A 400 12.80 18.42 1.28
N THR A 401 12.46 19.68 1.03
CA THR A 401 11.49 20.39 1.87
C THR A 401 10.07 19.91 1.56
N LYS A 402 9.27 19.72 2.62
CA LYS A 402 7.83 19.41 2.51
C LYS A 402 7.10 20.41 1.61
N ILE A 403 7.44 21.70 1.73
CA ILE A 403 6.86 22.80 0.95
C ILE A 403 7.06 22.58 -0.55
N ASN A 404 8.24 22.12 -0.99
CA ASN A 404 8.48 21.88 -2.42
C ASN A 404 7.57 20.75 -2.96
N GLN A 405 7.39 19.68 -2.19
CA GLN A 405 6.50 18.57 -2.55
C GLN A 405 5.03 19.05 -2.63
N GLU A 406 4.57 19.78 -1.61
CA GLU A 406 3.22 20.34 -1.55
C GLU A 406 2.94 21.31 -2.71
N ASN A 407 3.89 22.18 -3.06
CA ASN A 407 3.72 23.14 -4.16
C ASN A 407 3.57 22.44 -5.52
N ARG A 408 4.30 21.34 -5.76
CA ARG A 408 4.16 20.55 -6.99
C ARG A 408 2.79 19.88 -7.08
N ILE A 409 2.26 19.39 -5.97
CA ILE A 409 0.91 18.80 -5.89
C ILE A 409 -0.16 19.88 -6.07
N LYS A 410 0.00 21.06 -5.45
CA LYS A 410 -0.91 22.20 -5.63
C LYS A 410 -0.98 22.67 -7.08
N LEU A 411 0.17 22.74 -7.76
CA LEU A 411 0.22 23.06 -9.19
C LEU A 411 -0.52 22.00 -10.02
N MET A 412 -0.33 20.71 -9.71
CA MET A 412 -1.05 19.61 -10.34
C MET A 412 -2.57 19.77 -10.17
N LEU A 413 -3.04 20.08 -8.96
CA LEU A 413 -4.46 20.28 -8.65
C LEU A 413 -5.03 21.53 -9.35
N ALA A 414 -4.27 22.62 -9.43
CA ALA A 414 -4.68 23.82 -10.17
C ALA A 414 -4.89 23.52 -11.67
N ASN A 415 -3.98 22.74 -12.27
CA ASN A 415 -4.12 22.27 -13.64
C ASN A 415 -5.36 21.36 -13.80
N ALA A 416 -5.57 20.42 -12.87
CA ALA A 416 -6.73 19.52 -12.88
C ALA A 416 -8.06 20.29 -12.87
N ARG A 417 -8.18 21.31 -12.00
CA ARG A 417 -9.37 22.18 -11.94
C ARG A 417 -9.57 22.98 -13.23
N THR A 418 -8.48 23.41 -13.86
CA THR A 418 -8.55 24.15 -15.13
C THR A 418 -9.04 23.26 -16.26
N LEU A 419 -8.51 22.03 -16.37
CA LEU A 419 -8.94 21.04 -17.37
C LEU A 419 -10.41 20.64 -17.18
N ALA A 420 -10.86 20.46 -15.94
CA ALA A 420 -12.26 20.16 -15.63
C ALA A 420 -13.20 21.27 -16.14
N ARG A 421 -12.90 22.54 -15.84
CA ARG A 421 -13.68 23.70 -16.32
C ARG A 421 -13.68 23.82 -17.85
N GLN A 422 -12.56 23.52 -18.52
CA GLN A 422 -12.50 23.54 -19.98
C GLN A 422 -13.40 22.48 -20.61
N HIS A 423 -13.43 21.28 -20.03
CA HIS A 423 -14.30 20.20 -20.48
C HIS A 423 -15.78 20.55 -20.27
N GLU A 424 -16.15 21.07 -19.10
CA GLU A 424 -17.51 21.55 -18.81
C GLU A 424 -17.97 22.65 -19.78
N ALA A 425 -17.08 23.61 -20.10
CA ALA A 425 -17.37 24.69 -21.06
C ALA A 425 -17.58 24.17 -22.50
N GLN A 426 -16.85 23.13 -22.92
CA GLN A 426 -17.04 22.52 -24.24
C GLN A 426 -18.35 21.73 -24.34
N VAL A 427 -18.72 21.01 -23.28
CA VAL A 427 -19.98 20.24 -23.24
C VAL A 427 -21.20 21.16 -23.18
N SER A 428 -21.13 22.26 -22.42
CA SER A 428 -22.22 23.25 -22.31
C SER A 428 -22.36 24.13 -23.57
N GLY A 429 -21.25 24.54 -24.20
CA GLY A 429 -21.27 25.32 -25.43
C GLY A 429 -21.71 24.56 -26.70
N GLY A 430 -21.62 23.22 -26.69
CA GLY A 430 -22.09 22.37 -27.79
C GLY A 430 -23.61 22.20 -27.89
N ALA A 431 -24.35 22.51 -26.82
CA ALA A 431 -25.81 22.35 -26.77
C ALA A 431 -26.58 23.52 -27.41
N GLU A 432 -25.95 24.68 -27.62
CA GLU A 432 -26.61 25.86 -28.24
C GLU A 432 -26.47 25.92 -29.77
N GLY A 433 -25.78 24.96 -30.40
CA GLY A 433 -25.48 24.98 -31.84
C GLY A 433 -26.46 24.23 -32.77
N ALA A 434 -27.40 23.45 -32.23
CA ALA A 434 -28.34 22.67 -33.05
C ALA A 434 -29.66 23.44 -33.26
N SER A 435 -29.62 24.47 -34.13
CA SER A 435 -30.84 25.05 -34.69
C SER A 435 -31.45 24.05 -35.68
N PRO A 436 -32.77 23.76 -35.63
CA PRO A 436 -33.38 22.81 -36.55
C PRO A 436 -33.38 23.41 -37.95
N ALA A 437 -32.73 22.72 -38.89
CA ALA A 437 -32.79 23.06 -40.30
C ALA A 437 -34.26 23.10 -40.73
N ARG A 438 -34.72 24.28 -41.17
CA ARG A 438 -36.01 24.47 -41.83
C ARG A 438 -36.04 23.57 -43.06
N GLU A 439 -36.92 22.56 -43.06
CA GLU A 439 -37.38 21.89 -44.28
C GLU A 439 -38.03 22.94 -45.19
N THR A 440 -37.32 23.32 -46.25
CA THR A 440 -37.91 24.03 -47.38
C THR A 440 -38.71 23.02 -48.20
N ALA A 441 -40.03 23.10 -48.09
CA ALA A 441 -40.95 22.52 -49.06
C ALA A 441 -40.65 23.08 -50.47
N GLY A 442 -40.16 22.22 -51.35
CA GLY A 442 -40.05 22.47 -52.79
C GLY A 442 -41.10 21.65 -53.52
N ALA A 443 -42.21 22.28 -53.84
CA ALA A 443 -43.15 21.81 -54.85
C ALA A 443 -42.71 22.29 -56.25
N VAL A 444 -43.19 21.56 -57.26
CA VAL A 444 -43.27 21.88 -58.71
C VAL A 444 -42.13 21.32 -59.57
N GLY A 445 -42.52 20.44 -60.49
CA GLY A 445 -41.74 19.90 -61.60
C GLY A 445 -42.30 18.57 -62.09
#